data_AF-A0AA35M7Z7-F1
#
_entry.id   AF-A0AA35M7Z7-F1
#
_cell.length_a   1.000
_cell.length_b   1.000
_cell.length_c   1.000
_cell.angle_alpha   90.00
_cell.angle_beta   90.00
_cell.angle_gamma   90.00
#
_symmetry.space_group_name_H-M   'P 1'
#
loop_
_entity.id
_entity.type
_entity.pdbx_description
1 polymer ?
#
loop_
_entity_poly.entity_id
_entity_poly.type
_entity_poly.pdbx_seq_one_letter_code
_entity_poly.pdbx_strand_id
1 'polypeptide(L)'
;MVSDIANNAAAIPGSGDVPAVFTHTSDVARFVAASLDLDHWDSVHYGHRRQSHMERVPAPRRRGKRVAYDPIEKLQSGRVTELPGHIAVYPHFLKEMLQKFAATFALWWATGAFDFKPKSTLNDRLPSLSTLKVRELIELGSRQAGWNDSHISATTRGIAELV
;
A
#
# COMPACT_ATOMS: atom_id res chain seq x y z
N MET A 1 -0.29 4.39 4.60
CA MET A 1 -0.64 5.51 3.69
C MET A 1 -2.02 5.27 3.14
N VAL A 2 -2.80 6.32 2.98
CA VAL A 2 -4.00 6.31 2.14
C VAL A 2 -3.73 7.24 0.95
N SER A 3 -3.87 6.71 -0.28
CA SER A 3 -3.78 7.50 -1.51
C SER A 3 -5.17 7.64 -2.08
N ASP A 4 -5.69 8.86 -2.03
CA ASP A 4 -6.94 9.24 -2.66
C ASP A 4 -6.64 9.71 -4.08
N ILE A 5 -6.46 8.71 -4.94
CA ILE A 5 -6.05 8.89 -6.34
C ILE A 5 -7.06 9.76 -7.10
N ALA A 6 -8.36 9.59 -6.85
CA ALA A 6 -9.43 10.34 -7.48
C ALA A 6 -9.41 11.83 -7.13
N ASN A 7 -9.05 12.18 -5.87
CA ASN A 7 -9.02 13.56 -5.40
C ASN A 7 -7.62 14.18 -5.33
N ASN A 8 -6.61 13.51 -5.92
CA ASN A 8 -5.22 13.96 -5.96
C ASN A 8 -4.67 14.31 -4.56
N ALA A 9 -5.00 13.50 -3.56
CA ALA A 9 -4.65 13.72 -2.15
C ALA A 9 -4.04 12.47 -1.52
N ALA A 10 -3.18 12.64 -0.52
CA ALA A 10 -2.57 11.52 0.19
C ALA A 10 -2.27 11.88 1.65
N ALA A 11 -2.40 10.89 2.52
CA ALA A 11 -2.00 10.94 3.91
C ALA A 11 -0.86 9.92 4.17
N ILE A 12 0.28 10.42 4.60
CA ILE A 12 1.51 9.66 4.82
C ILE A 12 1.76 9.51 6.33
N PRO A 13 1.84 8.28 6.88
CA PRO A 13 2.13 8.08 8.30
C PRO A 13 3.60 8.41 8.64
N GLY A 14 3.82 9.13 9.74
CA GLY A 14 5.16 9.46 10.24
C GLY A 14 5.97 10.23 9.21
N SER A 15 7.23 9.81 8.98
CA SER A 15 8.10 10.39 7.96
C SER A 15 7.82 9.90 6.54
N GLY A 16 7.11 8.79 6.38
CA GLY A 16 6.95 8.12 5.08
C GLY A 16 8.15 7.26 4.64
N ASP A 17 9.26 7.31 5.36
CA ASP A 17 10.50 6.58 5.02
C ASP A 17 10.59 5.19 5.64
N VAL A 18 9.64 4.85 6.50
CA VAL A 18 9.62 3.54 7.15
C VAL A 18 9.18 2.47 6.15
N PRO A 19 10.01 1.45 5.89
CA PRO A 19 9.69 0.39 4.95
C PRO A 19 8.49 -0.44 5.39
N ALA A 20 7.79 -1.00 4.41
CA ALA A 20 6.77 -2.02 4.64
C ALA A 20 6.66 -2.96 3.44
N VAL A 21 6.20 -4.17 3.70
CA VAL A 21 6.03 -5.25 2.72
C VAL A 21 4.57 -5.31 2.24
N PHE A 22 4.35 -5.30 0.92
CA PHE A 22 3.02 -5.41 0.31
C PHE A 22 2.95 -6.52 -0.72
N THR A 23 1.97 -7.40 -0.55
CA THR A 23 1.63 -8.41 -1.55
C THR A 23 0.22 -8.15 -2.04
N HIS A 24 0.03 -8.09 -3.35
CA HIS A 24 -1.31 -7.89 -3.91
C HIS A 24 -2.18 -9.11 -3.58
N THR A 25 -3.47 -8.89 -3.33
CA THR A 25 -4.38 -9.96 -2.91
C THR A 25 -4.50 -11.08 -3.95
N SER A 26 -4.39 -10.77 -5.25
CA SER A 26 -4.34 -11.82 -6.29
C SER A 26 -3.10 -12.70 -6.18
N ASP A 27 -1.96 -12.14 -5.77
CA ASP A 27 -0.73 -12.90 -5.56
C ASP A 27 -0.82 -13.71 -4.28
N VAL A 28 -1.46 -13.18 -3.23
CA VAL A 28 -1.80 -13.97 -2.03
C VAL A 28 -2.63 -15.19 -2.42
N ALA A 29 -3.64 -15.04 -3.27
CA ALA A 29 -4.45 -16.17 -3.72
C ALA A 29 -3.64 -17.22 -4.49
N ARG A 30 -2.73 -16.79 -5.39
CA ARG A 30 -1.82 -17.69 -6.11
C ARG A 30 -0.88 -18.42 -5.17
N PHE A 31 -0.31 -17.72 -4.19
CA PHE A 31 0.54 -18.30 -3.16
C PHE A 31 -0.21 -19.33 -2.32
N VAL A 32 -1.44 -19.01 -1.90
CA VAL A 32 -2.27 -19.95 -1.12
C VAL A 32 -2.54 -21.21 -1.94
N ALA A 33 -2.97 -21.07 -3.20
CA ALA A 33 -3.23 -22.21 -4.07
C ALA A 33 -2.00 -23.09 -4.28
N ALA A 34 -0.86 -22.48 -4.65
CA ALA A 34 0.38 -23.23 -4.88
C ALA A 34 1.00 -23.79 -3.60
N SER A 35 0.72 -23.20 -2.43
CA SER A 35 1.17 -23.75 -1.15
C SER A 35 0.50 -25.10 -0.85
N LEU A 36 -0.66 -25.39 -1.43
CA LEU A 36 -1.34 -26.66 -1.24
C LEU A 36 -0.53 -27.86 -1.74
N ASP A 37 0.35 -27.63 -2.71
CA ASP A 37 1.22 -28.66 -3.30
C ASP A 37 2.60 -28.76 -2.60
N LEU A 38 2.84 -28.00 -1.53
CA LEU A 38 4.09 -28.09 -0.76
C LEU A 38 4.10 -29.33 0.14
N ASP A 39 5.22 -30.06 0.15
CA ASP A 39 5.42 -31.24 1.00
C ASP A 39 5.30 -30.95 2.51
N HIS A 40 5.61 -29.72 2.93
CA HIS A 40 5.54 -29.28 4.33
C HIS A 40 5.16 -27.81 4.43
N TRP A 41 4.33 -27.46 5.42
CA TRP A 41 3.99 -26.07 5.73
C TRP A 41 4.65 -25.63 7.02
N ASP A 42 5.14 -24.40 7.00
CA ASP A 42 5.58 -23.72 8.21
C ASP A 42 4.33 -23.17 8.92
N SER A 43 4.42 -22.92 10.23
CA SER A 43 3.29 -22.32 10.97
C SER A 43 2.94 -20.90 10.48
N VAL A 44 3.89 -20.22 9.84
CA VAL A 44 3.72 -18.90 9.23
C VAL A 44 4.46 -18.84 7.90
N HIS A 45 3.75 -18.41 6.86
CA HIS A 45 4.32 -18.14 5.55
C HIS A 45 4.30 -16.65 5.23
N TYR A 46 5.40 -16.17 4.64
CA TYR A 46 5.53 -14.80 4.18
C TYR A 46 5.57 -14.76 2.65
N GLY A 47 4.50 -14.29 2.02
CA GLY A 47 4.55 -13.86 0.62
C GLY A 47 5.35 -12.57 0.58
N HIS A 48 6.59 -12.61 0.09
CA HIS A 48 7.48 -11.47 0.19
C HIS A 48 7.55 -10.70 -1.11
N ARG A 49 7.33 -9.40 -0.98
CA ARG A 49 7.61 -8.47 -2.05
C ARG A 49 8.32 -7.27 -1.46
N ARG A 50 9.48 -6.95 -2.04
CA ARG A 50 10.42 -5.95 -1.51
C ARG A 50 9.77 -4.58 -1.30
N GLN A 51 10.29 -3.94 -0.25
CA GLN A 51 9.88 -2.72 0.41
C GLN A 51 9.64 -1.53 -0.54
N SER A 52 8.47 -0.88 -0.40
CA SER A 52 8.25 0.47 -0.90
C SER A 52 8.36 1.46 0.25
N HIS A 53 9.28 2.43 0.14
CA HIS A 53 9.22 3.65 0.96
C HIS A 53 8.03 4.47 0.45
N MET A 54 7.26 5.07 1.34
CA MET A 54 5.96 5.67 0.95
C MET A 54 6.09 6.97 0.19
N GLU A 55 7.19 7.70 0.40
CA GLU A 55 7.55 8.82 -0.47
C GLU A 55 7.73 8.37 -1.94
N ARG A 56 8.10 7.11 -2.15
CA ARG A 56 8.41 6.55 -3.48
C ARG A 56 7.20 5.92 -4.17
N VAL A 57 6.08 5.75 -3.47
CA VAL A 57 4.82 5.37 -4.13
C VAL A 57 4.28 6.60 -4.85
N PRO A 58 3.99 6.55 -6.16
CA PRO A 58 3.49 7.71 -6.89
C PRO A 58 2.17 8.20 -6.32
N ALA A 59 2.21 9.30 -5.58
CA ALA A 59 1.05 10.16 -5.48
C ALA A 59 0.87 10.85 -6.85
N PRO A 60 -0.37 10.96 -7.39
CA PRO A 60 -0.62 11.56 -8.69
C PRO A 60 0.04 12.96 -8.81
N ARG A 61 0.94 13.14 -9.80
CA ARG A 61 1.71 14.38 -10.04
C ARG A 61 0.95 15.39 -10.89
N ARG A 62 -0.27 15.78 -10.50
CA ARG A 62 -0.88 17.02 -11.02
C ARG A 62 -0.50 18.19 -10.11
N ARG A 63 -0.25 19.38 -10.68
CA ARG A 63 -0.16 20.64 -9.94
C ARG A 63 -1.34 20.72 -8.95
N GLY A 64 -1.08 21.02 -7.67
CA GLY A 64 -2.11 21.11 -6.62
C GLY A 64 -2.27 19.88 -5.72
N LYS A 65 -1.20 19.10 -5.45
CA LYS A 65 -1.26 17.97 -4.50
C LYS A 65 -1.59 18.45 -3.09
N ARG A 66 -2.46 17.72 -2.40
CA ARG A 66 -2.64 17.79 -0.94
C ARG A 66 -1.99 16.56 -0.31
N VAL A 67 -0.69 16.64 -0.07
CA VAL A 67 0.04 15.63 0.72
C VAL A 67 0.10 16.13 2.15
N ALA A 68 -0.40 15.32 3.08
CA ALA A 68 -0.28 15.57 4.51
C ALA A 68 0.52 14.44 5.15
N TYR A 69 1.42 14.82 6.05
CA TYR A 69 2.10 13.88 6.93
C TYR A 69 1.34 13.83 8.25
N ASP A 70 1.03 12.62 8.70
CA ASP A 70 0.39 12.37 9.98
C ASP A 70 1.47 11.99 11.00
N PRO A 71 1.91 12.94 11.85
CA PRO A 71 2.96 12.68 12.83
C PRO A 71 2.50 11.66 13.88
N ILE A 72 3.46 10.98 14.52
CA ILE A 72 3.20 9.89 15.46
C ILE A 72 2.21 10.32 16.56
N GLU A 73 2.34 11.52 17.09
CA GLU A 73 1.50 12.05 18.17
C GLU A 73 0.04 12.17 17.72
N LYS A 74 -0.20 12.56 16.46
CA LYS A 74 -1.54 12.63 15.88
C LYS A 74 -2.13 11.22 15.74
N LEU A 75 -1.34 10.27 15.24
CA LEU A 75 -1.74 8.88 15.09
C LEU A 75 -2.07 8.23 16.44
N GLN A 76 -1.27 8.48 17.48
CA GLN A 76 -1.51 8.04 18.85
C GLN A 76 -2.81 8.61 19.43
N SER A 77 -3.22 9.82 19.01
CA SER A 77 -4.52 10.39 19.39
C SER A 77 -5.72 9.78 18.64
N GLY A 78 -5.49 8.75 17.82
CA GLY A 78 -6.54 8.07 17.05
C GLY A 78 -7.06 8.90 15.87
N ARG A 79 -6.24 9.81 15.33
CA ARG A 79 -6.60 10.71 14.23
C ARG A 79 -5.66 10.54 13.05
N VAL A 80 -6.20 10.67 11.85
CA VAL A 80 -5.48 10.76 10.58
C VAL A 80 -5.91 12.02 9.83
N THR A 81 -5.18 12.39 8.78
CA THR A 81 -5.67 13.40 7.85
C THR A 81 -6.92 12.88 7.15
N GLU A 82 -7.99 13.66 7.21
CA GLU A 82 -9.22 13.35 6.51
C GLU A 82 -9.06 13.66 5.02
N LEU A 83 -9.15 12.64 4.18
CA LEU A 83 -9.12 12.77 2.73
C LEU A 83 -10.55 12.86 2.19
N PRO A 84 -10.78 13.53 1.04
CA PRO A 84 -12.12 13.64 0.46
C PRO A 84 -12.81 12.29 0.24
N GLY A 85 -12.05 11.26 -0.15
CA GLY A 85 -12.55 9.89 -0.32
C GLY A 85 -13.08 9.26 0.96
N HIS A 86 -12.66 9.70 2.16
CA HIS A 86 -13.23 9.21 3.42
C HIS A 86 -14.68 9.65 3.60
N ILE A 87 -15.05 10.83 3.10
CA ILE A 87 -16.39 11.40 3.26
C ILE A 87 -17.45 10.48 2.64
N ALA A 88 -17.14 9.90 1.48
CA ALA A 88 -18.01 8.97 0.79
C ALA A 88 -18.25 7.66 1.56
N VAL A 89 -17.37 7.32 2.52
CA VAL A 89 -17.45 6.08 3.31
C VAL A 89 -18.27 6.27 4.60
N TYR A 90 -18.42 7.50 5.10
CA TYR A 90 -19.13 7.78 6.36
C TYR A 90 -20.57 7.28 6.48
N PRO A 91 -21.37 7.19 5.40
CA PRO A 91 -22.69 6.56 5.47
C PRO A 91 -22.66 5.07 5.88
N HIS A 92 -21.53 4.39 5.68
CA HIS A 92 -21.36 2.95 5.93
C HIS A 92 -20.37 2.64 7.06
N PHE A 93 -19.46 3.56 7.35
CA PHE A 93 -18.44 3.38 8.38
C PHE A 93 -18.27 4.69 9.16
N LEU A 94 -18.70 4.70 10.42
CA LEU A 94 -18.70 5.90 11.26
C LEU A 94 -17.33 6.58 11.27
N LYS A 95 -17.34 7.92 11.18
CA LYS A 95 -16.13 8.73 11.03
C LYS A 95 -15.13 8.46 12.15
N GLU A 96 -15.57 8.42 13.40
CA GLU A 96 -14.73 8.18 14.57
C GLU A 96 -14.09 6.79 14.53
N MET A 97 -14.84 5.79 14.03
CA MET A 97 -14.32 4.44 13.84
C MET A 97 -13.29 4.41 12.71
N LEU A 98 -13.55 5.08 11.57
CA LEU A 98 -12.60 5.14 10.45
C LEU A 98 -11.29 5.79 10.89
N GLN A 99 -11.39 6.91 11.61
CA GLN A 99 -10.24 7.66 12.11
C GLN A 99 -9.38 6.80 13.03
N LYS A 100 -9.98 6.15 14.04
CA LYS A 100 -9.23 5.27 14.96
C LYS A 100 -8.62 4.08 14.24
N PHE A 101 -9.40 3.41 13.38
CA PHE A 101 -8.93 2.26 12.60
C PHE A 101 -7.74 2.66 11.71
N ALA A 102 -7.89 3.70 10.90
CA ALA A 102 -6.83 4.18 10.02
C ALA A 102 -5.59 4.64 10.82
N ALA A 103 -5.79 5.31 11.97
CA ALA A 103 -4.70 5.76 12.83
C ALA A 103 -3.90 4.60 13.41
N THR A 104 -4.55 3.52 13.83
CA THR A 104 -3.86 2.31 14.32
C THR A 104 -2.97 1.69 13.25
N PHE A 105 -3.49 1.46 12.04
CA PHE A 105 -2.69 0.91 10.94
C PHE A 105 -1.58 1.86 10.50
N ALA A 106 -1.85 3.16 10.46
CA ALA A 106 -0.86 4.18 10.16
C ALA A 106 0.26 4.20 11.22
N LEU A 107 -0.07 4.04 12.50
CA LEU A 107 0.90 3.98 13.59
C LEU A 107 1.78 2.74 13.47
N TRP A 108 1.19 1.55 13.31
CA TRP A 108 1.94 0.30 13.09
C TRP A 108 2.89 0.39 11.92
N TRP A 109 2.46 1.07 10.86
CA TRP A 109 3.36 1.37 9.74
C TRP A 109 4.50 2.27 10.16
N ALA A 110 4.20 3.45 10.71
CA ALA A 110 5.18 4.47 11.05
C ALA A 110 6.18 3.99 12.11
N THR A 111 5.86 2.94 12.87
CA THR A 111 6.77 2.30 13.83
C THR A 111 7.43 1.03 13.30
N GLY A 112 7.25 0.68 12.02
CA GLY A 112 7.96 -0.41 11.36
C GLY A 112 7.37 -1.82 11.59
N ALA A 113 6.15 -1.94 12.11
CA ALA A 113 5.53 -3.23 12.38
C ALA A 113 5.26 -4.06 11.11
N PHE A 114 5.27 -3.44 9.93
CA PHE A 114 5.11 -4.10 8.63
C PHE A 114 6.44 -4.32 7.87
N ASP A 115 7.58 -3.96 8.47
CA ASP A 115 8.91 -4.28 7.93
C ASP A 115 9.32 -5.71 8.30
N PHE A 116 8.65 -6.69 7.71
CA PHE A 116 8.91 -8.10 7.97
C PHE A 116 10.27 -8.53 7.40
N LYS A 117 11.08 -9.18 8.25
CA LYS A 117 12.41 -9.73 7.90
C LYS A 117 12.44 -11.26 8.13
N PRO A 118 11.65 -12.03 7.36
CA PRO A 118 11.60 -13.47 7.55
C PRO A 118 12.89 -14.14 7.05
N LYS A 119 13.19 -15.34 7.58
CA LYS A 119 14.32 -16.16 7.12
C LYS A 119 14.08 -16.77 5.74
N SER A 120 12.82 -17.07 5.41
CA SER A 120 12.39 -17.64 4.14
C SER A 120 11.02 -17.09 3.76
N THR A 121 10.77 -17.02 2.47
CA THR A 121 9.55 -16.46 1.88
C THR A 121 8.94 -17.47 0.91
N LEU A 122 7.65 -17.32 0.62
CA LEU A 122 7.00 -18.13 -0.42
C LEU A 122 7.60 -17.89 -1.80
N ASN A 123 8.20 -16.73 -2.04
CA ASN A 123 8.94 -16.46 -3.28
C ASN A 123 10.19 -17.32 -3.41
N ASP A 124 10.85 -17.64 -2.31
CA ASP A 124 12.02 -18.53 -2.30
C ASP A 124 11.60 -19.99 -2.56
N ARG A 125 10.44 -20.38 -2.02
CA ARG A 125 9.91 -21.75 -2.09
C ARG A 125 9.15 -22.04 -3.39
N LEU A 126 8.55 -21.02 -3.99
CA LEU A 126 7.74 -21.09 -5.20
C LEU A 126 8.27 -20.10 -6.26
N PRO A 127 9.52 -20.28 -6.75
CA PRO A 127 10.20 -19.31 -7.60
C PRO A 127 9.54 -19.11 -8.98
N SER A 128 8.64 -20.02 -9.39
CA SER A 128 7.85 -19.90 -10.61
C SER A 128 6.74 -18.84 -10.51
N LEU A 129 6.34 -18.44 -9.30
CA LEU A 129 5.32 -17.42 -9.08
C LEU A 129 5.94 -16.01 -9.03
N SER A 130 5.66 -15.21 -10.06
CA SER A 130 5.99 -13.79 -10.07
C SER A 130 4.90 -12.95 -9.41
N THR A 131 5.26 -12.09 -8.46
CA THR A 131 4.33 -11.13 -7.84
C THR A 131 4.23 -9.85 -8.67
N LEU A 132 3.04 -9.24 -8.66
CA LEU A 132 2.77 -7.96 -9.34
C LEU A 132 3.63 -6.84 -8.77
N LYS A 133 4.32 -6.11 -9.62
CA LYS A 133 5.11 -4.92 -9.25
C LYS A 133 4.19 -3.73 -8.91
N VAL A 134 4.68 -2.73 -8.15
CA VAL A 134 3.90 -1.54 -7.72
C VAL A 134 3.45 -0.80 -8.97
N ARG A 135 4.33 -0.71 -9.98
CA ARG A 135 4.03 -0.15 -11.29
C ARG A 135 2.85 -0.84 -11.95
N GLU A 136 2.90 -2.17 -12.06
CA GLU A 136 1.85 -2.97 -12.70
C GLU A 136 0.53 -2.84 -11.94
N LEU A 137 0.57 -2.77 -10.62
CA LEU A 137 -0.61 -2.55 -9.77
C LEU A 137 -1.24 -1.17 -10.01
N ILE A 138 -0.43 -0.12 -10.09
CA ILE A 138 -0.92 1.23 -10.37
C ILE A 138 -1.48 1.31 -11.79
N GLU A 139 -0.82 0.69 -12.76
CA GLU A 139 -1.32 0.59 -14.14
C GLU A 139 -2.66 -0.14 -14.20
N LEU A 140 -2.78 -1.27 -13.51
CA LEU A 140 -4.00 -2.08 -13.45
C LEU A 140 -5.16 -1.31 -12.81
N GLY A 141 -4.92 -0.68 -11.65
CA GLY A 141 -5.92 0.16 -10.99
C GLY A 141 -6.33 1.37 -11.82
N SER A 142 -5.38 2.00 -12.52
CA SER A 142 -5.66 3.15 -13.40
C SER A 142 -6.55 2.75 -14.58
N ARG A 143 -6.29 1.60 -15.21
CA ARG A 143 -7.14 1.07 -16.30
C ARG A 143 -8.55 0.75 -15.82
N GLN A 144 -8.69 0.12 -14.65
CA GLN A 144 -10.01 -0.16 -14.06
C GLN A 144 -10.79 1.12 -13.73
N ALA A 145 -10.10 2.19 -13.35
CA ALA A 145 -10.70 3.51 -13.12
C ALA A 145 -10.99 4.31 -14.42
N GLY A 146 -10.78 3.71 -15.60
CA GLY A 146 -11.04 4.36 -16.89
C GLY A 146 -10.04 5.45 -17.28
N TRP A 147 -8.83 5.45 -16.69
CA TRP A 147 -7.80 6.44 -17.01
C TRP A 147 -7.15 6.12 -18.36
N ASN A 148 -6.89 7.16 -19.16
CA ASN A 148 -6.23 7.02 -20.47
C ASN A 148 -4.70 6.86 -20.34
N ASP A 149 -4.04 6.50 -21.45
CA ASP A 149 -2.60 6.23 -21.47
C ASP A 149 -1.73 7.43 -21.08
N SER A 150 -2.20 8.66 -21.29
CA SER A 150 -1.47 9.86 -20.86
C SER A 150 -1.51 10.05 -19.34
N HIS A 151 -2.62 9.71 -18.68
CA HIS A 151 -2.71 9.65 -17.22
C HIS A 151 -1.81 8.56 -16.64
N ILE A 152 -1.79 7.38 -17.28
CA ILE A 152 -1.00 6.23 -16.84
C ILE A 152 0.50 6.49 -17.02
N SER A 153 0.92 7.02 -18.18
CA SER A 153 2.32 7.34 -18.48
C SER A 153 2.92 8.38 -17.53
N ALA A 154 2.14 9.40 -17.16
CA ALA A 154 2.58 10.43 -16.20
C ALA A 154 2.76 9.87 -14.78
N THR A 155 1.95 8.88 -14.40
CA THR A 155 1.99 8.25 -13.07
C THR A 155 3.12 7.21 -12.99
N THR A 156 3.41 6.51 -14.08
CA THR A 156 4.39 5.42 -14.13
C THR A 156 5.82 5.85 -14.41
N ARG A 157 6.05 6.97 -15.09
CA ARG A 157 7.41 7.53 -15.30
C ARG A 157 8.13 7.86 -13.98
N GLY A 158 7.41 8.32 -12.96
CA GLY A 158 7.99 8.59 -11.64
C GLY A 158 8.35 7.34 -10.84
N ILE A 159 7.93 6.14 -11.27
CA ILE A 159 8.25 4.86 -10.60
C ILE A 159 9.61 4.34 -11.07
N ALA A 160 9.95 4.54 -12.36
CA ALA A 160 11.17 4.00 -12.95
C ALA A 160 12.46 4.61 -12.37
N GLU A 161 12.37 5.79 -11.74
CA GLU A 161 13.51 6.44 -11.08
C GLU A 161 13.76 5.94 -9.64
N LEU A 162 12.94 5.01 -9.12
CA LEU A 162 12.90 4.64 -7.69
C LEU A 162 12.90 3.13 -7.40
N VAL A 163 13.14 2.29 -8.43
CA VAL A 163 13.36 0.83 -8.29
C VAL A 163 14.79 0.49 -8.69
#